data_AF-A0A352NHH7-F1
#
_entry.id   AF-A0A352NHH7-F1
#
_cell.length_a   1.000
_cell.length_b   1.000
_cell.length_c   1.000
_cell.angle_alpha   90.00
_cell.angle_beta   90.00
_cell.angle_gamma   90.00
#
_symmetry.space_group_name_H-M   'P 1'
#
loop_
_entity.id
_entity.type
_entity.pdbx_description
1 polymer ?
#
loop_
_entity_poly.entity_id
_entity_poly.type
_entity_poly.pdbx_seq_one_letter_code
_entity_poly.pdbx_strand_id
1 'polypeptide(L)' 'KAEVGEKEATIDIFVIVEYGAPIKDVAYQIQAKVKNAVENMTGLRVLEVNVNVQGVSFGPENKDEDGRIK' A
#
# COMPACT_ATOMS: atom_id res chain seq x y z
N LYS A 1 -7.63 2.49 5.66
CA LYS A 1 -9.01 2.51 6.23
C LYS A 1 -9.94 2.04 5.11
N ALA A 2 -10.94 1.21 5.39
CA ALA A 2 -11.89 0.77 4.37
C ALA A 2 -13.30 1.09 4.84
N GLU A 3 -14.09 1.75 4.00
CA GLU A 3 -15.49 2.05 4.25
C GLU A 3 -16.33 1.16 3.33
N VAL A 4 -17.21 0.37 3.93
CA VAL A 4 -17.98 -0.67 3.24
C VAL A 4 -19.46 -0.30 3.38
N GLY A 5 -20.10 0.01 2.25
CA GLY A 5 -21.55 0.10 2.13
C GLY A 5 -22.17 -1.27 1.82
N GLU A 6 -23.48 -1.34 1.67
CA GLU A 6 -24.20 -2.61 1.45
C GLU A 6 -23.79 -3.35 0.16
N LYS A 7 -23.27 -2.64 -0.85
CA LYS A 7 -22.79 -3.21 -2.13
C LYS A 7 -21.52 -2.57 -2.69
N GLU A 8 -21.04 -1.51 -2.07
CA GLU A 8 -19.98 -0.65 -2.61
C GLU A 8 -18.88 -0.47 -1.56
N ALA A 9 -17.62 -0.48 -1.99
CA ALA A 9 -16.48 -0.30 -1.11
C ALA A 9 -15.52 0.76 -1.65
N THR A 10 -15.03 1.62 -0.75
CA THR A 10 -13.94 2.56 -0.99
C THR A 10 -12.76 2.17 -0.09
N ILE A 11 -11.55 2.19 -0.66
CA ILE A 11 -10.35 1.63 -0.02
C ILE A 11 -9.23 2.66 -0.01
N ASP A 12 -8.78 3.04 1.19
CA ASP A 12 -7.60 3.87 1.39
C ASP A 12 -6.43 3.05 1.92
N ILE A 13 -5.37 3.01 1.14
CA ILE A 13 -4.13 2.29 1.40
C ILE A 13 -3.01 3.29 1.62
N PHE A 14 -2.20 3.03 2.64
CA PHE A 14 -1.01 3.81 2.93
C PHE A 14 0.21 2.91 2.75
N VAL A 15 1.14 3.33 1.90
CA VAL A 15 2.30 2.52 1.54
C VAL A 15 3.59 3.30 1.68
N ILE A 16 4.67 2.58 1.96
CA ILE A 16 6.04 3.06 1.83
C ILE A 16 6.64 2.29 0.67
N VAL A 17 7.14 3.01 -0.33
CA VAL A 17 7.70 2.41 -1.55
C VAL A 17 9.20 2.30 -1.42
N GLU A 18 9.82 1.28 -2.02
CA GLU A 18 11.28 1.16 -1.98
C GLU A 18 11.96 2.12 -2.96
N TYR A 19 13.14 2.60 -2.59
CA TYR A 19 13.96 3.46 -3.43
C TYR A 19 14.34 2.74 -4.72
N GLY A 20 14.20 3.43 -5.85
CA GLY A 20 14.43 2.86 -7.18
C GLY A 20 13.19 2.16 -7.77
N ALA A 21 12.12 1.94 -7.00
CA ALA A 21 10.88 1.42 -7.55
C ALA A 21 10.06 2.53 -8.24
N PRO A 22 9.54 2.30 -9.46
CA PRO A 22 8.68 3.26 -10.13
C PRO A 22 7.31 3.33 -9.42
N ILE A 23 7.10 4.41 -8.65
CA ILE A 23 5.91 4.62 -7.81
C ILE A 23 4.61 4.43 -8.59
N LYS A 24 4.57 4.92 -9.84
CA LYS A 24 3.41 4.78 -10.73
C LYS A 24 3.01 3.32 -10.98
N ASP A 25 4.00 2.46 -11.25
CA ASP A 25 3.76 1.06 -11.61
C ASP A 25 3.43 0.25 -10.36
N VAL A 26 4.07 0.57 -9.23
CA VAL A 26 3.76 -0.02 -7.93
C VAL A 26 2.33 0.34 -7.51
N ALA A 27 1.96 1.62 -7.57
CA ALA A 27 0.61 2.07 -7.22
C ALA A 27 -0.45 1.42 -8.11
N TYR A 28 -0.24 1.36 -9.42
CA TYR A 28 -1.17 0.71 -10.35
C TYR A 28 -1.35 -0.78 -10.04
N GLN A 29 -0.26 -1.49 -9.77
CA GLN A 29 -0.31 -2.90 -9.39
C GLN A 29 -1.07 -3.12 -8.08
N ILE A 30 -0.85 -2.25 -7.09
CA ILE A 30 -1.56 -2.31 -5.80
C ILE A 30 -3.05 -2.06 -6.02
N GLN A 31 -3.43 -1.03 -6.76
CA GLN A 31 -4.83 -0.73 -7.07
C GLN A 31 -5.53 -1.92 -7.75
N ALA A 32 -4.92 -2.49 -8.79
CA ALA A 32 -5.48 -3.62 -9.51
C ALA A 32 -5.61 -4.87 -8.64
N LYS A 33 -4.58 -5.20 -7.83
CA LYS A 33 -4.60 -6.37 -6.95
C LYS A 33 -5.64 -6.22 -5.85
N VAL A 34 -5.70 -5.06 -5.19
CA VAL A 34 -6.62 -4.84 -4.08
C VAL A 34 -8.06 -4.79 -4.57
N LYS A 35 -8.31 -4.12 -5.70
CA LYS A 35 -9.63 -4.15 -6.34
C LYS A 35 -10.08 -5.58 -6.61
N ASN A 36 -9.30 -6.34 -7.37
CA ASN A 36 -9.65 -7.72 -7.72
C ASN A 36 -9.82 -8.62 -6.49
N ALA A 37 -8.95 -8.49 -5.49
CA ALA A 37 -9.03 -9.29 -4.28
C ALA A 37 -10.32 -9.00 -3.50
N VAL A 38 -10.65 -7.73 -3.28
CA VAL A 38 -11.85 -7.36 -2.51
C VAL A 38 -13.12 -7.73 -3.26
N GLU A 39 -13.18 -7.46 -4.57
CA GLU A 39 -14.34 -7.84 -5.40
C GLU A 39 -14.54 -9.37 -5.41
N ASN A 40 -13.47 -10.17 -5.56
CA ASN A 40 -13.58 -11.64 -5.55
C ASN A 40 -13.89 -12.23 -4.18
N MET A 41 -13.32 -11.69 -3.10
CA MET A 41 -13.49 -12.25 -1.75
C MET A 41 -14.86 -11.92 -1.16
N THR A 42 -15.39 -10.73 -1.44
CA THR A 42 -16.59 -10.21 -0.77
C THR A 42 -17.80 -10.08 -1.70
N GLY A 43 -17.59 -10.10 -3.01
CA GLY A 43 -18.65 -9.84 -4.00
C GLY A 43 -19.12 -8.38 -4.03
N LEU A 44 -18.47 -7.49 -3.28
CA LEU A 44 -18.73 -6.05 -3.30
C LEU A 44 -18.12 -5.42 -4.54
N ARG A 45 -18.70 -4.31 -5.02
CA ARG A 45 -18.13 -3.52 -6.11
C ARG A 45 -17.20 -2.46 -5.53
N VAL A 46 -15.95 -2.45 -5.96
CA VAL A 46 -14.99 -1.44 -5.50
C VAL A 46 -15.06 -0.22 -6.41
N LEU A 47 -15.44 0.92 -5.83
CA LEU A 47 -15.58 2.19 -6.56
C LEU A 47 -14.22 2.84 -6.79
N GLU A 48 -13.43 2.95 -5.72
CA GLU A 48 -12.13 3.60 -5.74
C GLU A 48 -11.12 2.90 -4.82
N VAL A 49 -9.85 2.95 -5.24
CA VAL A 49 -8.70 2.53 -4.44
C VAL A 49 -7.68 3.66 -4.42
N ASN A 50 -7.60 4.34 -3.29
CA ASN A 50 -6.68 5.44 -3.07
C ASN A 50 -5.38 4.91 -2.48
N VAL A 51 -4.27 5.12 -3.19
CA VAL A 51 -2.93 4.72 -2.74
C VAL A 51 -2.17 5.96 -2.31
N ASN A 52 -1.96 6.10 -1.02
CA ASN A 52 -1.24 7.19 -0.38
C ASN A 52 0.20 6.75 -0.10
N VAL A 53 1.16 7.33 -0.80
CA VAL A 53 2.59 7.06 -0.57
C VAL A 53 3.09 7.99 0.53
N GLN A 54 3.39 7.43 1.69
CA GLN A 54 3.82 8.20 2.87
C GLN A 54 5.33 8.48 2.87
N GLY A 55 6.11 7.71 2.11
CA GLY A 55 7.55 7.85 2.06
C GLY A 55 8.23 6.81 1.18
N VAL A 56 9.55 6.95 1.07
CA VAL A 56 10.42 6.03 0.34
C VAL A 56 11.34 5.34 1.35
N SER A 57 11.36 4.01 1.37
CA SER A 57 12.31 3.20 2.13
C SER A 57 13.56 2.98 1.28
N PHE A 58 14.75 3.25 1.82
CA PHE A 58 16.02 3.04 1.11
C PHE A 58 16.55 1.61 1.25
N GLY A 59 15.67 0.67 1.64
CA GLY A 59 16.05 -0.66 2.08
C GLY A 59 16.42 -0.68 3.56
N PRO A 60 16.68 -1.85 4.16
CA PRO A 60 17.28 -1.88 5.48
C PRO A 60 18.65 -1.21 5.35
N GLU A 61 18.80 -0.05 5.98
CA GLU A 61 20.07 0.30 6.57
C GLU A 61 20.47 -0.96 7.35
N ASN A 62 21.59 -1.62 7.00
CA ASN A 62 22.20 -2.50 7.97
C ASN A 62 22.33 -1.60 9.20
N LYS A 63 21.56 -1.91 10.26
CA LYS A 63 21.86 -1.44 11.60
C LYS A 63 23.15 -2.17 11.98
N ASP A 64 24.26 -1.78 11.37
CA ASP A 64 25.57 -2.08 11.89
C ASP A 64 25.60 -1.45 13.28
N GLU A 65 25.77 -2.33 14.27
CA GLU A 65 26.00 -1.99 15.66
C GLU A 65 27.18 -1.02 15.77
N ASP A 66 26.93 0.26 16.04
CA ASP A 66 27.91 1.17 16.65
C ASP A 66 27.16 2.29 17.40
N GLY A 67 27.33 2.53 18.68
CA GLY A 67 28.25 1.93 19.63
C GLY A 67 27.83 2.28 21.06
N ARG A 68 28.38 1.53 22.01
CA ARG A 68 28.44 1.94 23.41
C ARG A 68 29.06 3.34 23.48
N ILE A 69 28.40 4.28 24.13
CA ILE A 69 29.11 5.26 24.94
C ILE A 69 28.30 5.58 26.19
N LYS A 70 28.90 5.14 27.30
CA LYS A 70 28.73 5.47 28.72
C LYS A 70 27.70 6.53 29.11
#